data_AF-A0AAN6NK30-F1
#
_entry.id   AF-A0AAN6NK30-F1
#
_cell.length_a   1.000
_cell.length_b   1.000
_cell.length_c   1.000
_cell.angle_alpha   90.00
_cell.angle_beta   90.00
_cell.angle_gamma   90.00
#
_symmetry.space_group_name_H-M   'P 1'
#
loop_
_entity.id
_entity.type
_entity.pdbx_description
1 polymer ?
#
loop_
_entity_poly.entity_id
_entity_poly.type
_entity_poly.pdbx_seq_one_letter_code
_entity_poly.pdbx_strand_id
1 'polypeptide(L)'
;MWDQIYEQNIVKLISPQRPGVLGRLDKLTGLLSGRQARLTSDDLGYRVHFSDLQRMQIRYLHTKLANLAVSAHFHEDEWKPGGKAEEIGRVLKEYIQAVRDHEYMAKYANASDDPFIATSQRIYDKTFLESAIAHDGERRRDVKLPQDFLPSHVLKSEQGREQNVDSLLVQYATPTGPWERDNTNKRAAALTSTRTKAWKRAYWTRIGAAVIGGAFLIAPMWILALQRNLFVNLGVATACIAAFGASMSLYLETVDNVFAATLAYAAVIMVFVAIVIQETAPSVA
;
A
#
# COMPACT_ATOMS: atom_id res chain seq x y z
N MET A 1 11.61 -16.72 -20.03
CA MET A 1 11.47 -16.41 -18.59
C MET A 1 10.74 -15.08 -18.36
N TRP A 2 11.00 -14.05 -19.18
CA TRP A 2 10.26 -12.78 -19.12
C TRP A 2 8.78 -12.93 -19.54
N ASP A 3 8.45 -13.74 -20.54
CA ASP A 3 7.06 -13.89 -21.05
C ASP A 3 6.07 -14.47 -20.02
N GLN A 4 6.52 -15.38 -19.16
CA GLN A 4 5.69 -15.94 -18.07
C GLN A 4 5.37 -14.90 -16.98
N ILE A 5 6.17 -13.84 -16.87
CA ILE A 5 5.96 -12.72 -15.94
C ILE A 5 4.98 -11.70 -16.55
N TYR A 6 4.87 -11.63 -17.88
CA TYR A 6 3.97 -10.70 -18.57
C TYR A 6 2.49 -11.14 -18.50
N GLU A 7 2.19 -12.44 -18.63
CA GLU A 7 0.80 -12.91 -18.60
C GLU A 7 0.10 -12.74 -17.24
N GLN A 8 0.86 -12.67 -16.13
CA GLN A 8 0.28 -12.56 -14.79
C GLN A 8 0.03 -11.13 -14.31
N ASN A 9 0.39 -10.12 -15.11
CA ASN A 9 0.51 -8.72 -14.68
C ASN A 9 -0.41 -7.76 -15.45
N ILE A 10 -1.54 -8.28 -15.92
CA ILE A 10 -2.53 -7.56 -16.71
C ILE A 10 -3.56 -6.93 -15.79
N VAL A 11 -3.65 -5.61 -15.78
CA VAL A 11 -4.72 -4.91 -15.07
C VAL A 11 -6.02 -5.15 -15.82
N LYS A 12 -6.89 -5.95 -15.21
CA LYS A 12 -8.27 -6.09 -15.65
C LYS A 12 -9.03 -4.83 -15.21
N LEU A 13 -9.06 -3.81 -16.09
CA LEU A 13 -9.82 -2.56 -15.86
C LEU A 13 -11.30 -2.83 -15.55
N ILE A 14 -11.80 -3.94 -16.08
CA ILE A 14 -13.15 -4.43 -15.87
C ILE A 14 -13.07 -5.69 -15.02
N SER A 15 -13.30 -5.54 -13.72
CA SER A 15 -13.40 -6.71 -12.84
C SER A 15 -14.83 -7.28 -12.89
N PRO A 16 -15.00 -8.60 -13.12
CA PRO A 16 -16.32 -9.21 -13.00
C PRO A 16 -16.74 -9.18 -11.52
N GLN A 17 -17.90 -8.61 -11.24
CA GLN A 17 -18.44 -8.52 -9.90
C GLN A 17 -19.46 -9.63 -9.66
N ARG A 18 -19.38 -10.29 -8.49
CA ARG A 18 -20.42 -11.25 -8.08
C ARG A 18 -21.75 -10.50 -7.90
N PRO A 19 -22.89 -11.11 -8.28
CA PRO A 19 -24.20 -10.48 -8.14
C PRO A 19 -24.45 -10.06 -6.69
N GLY A 20 -25.01 -8.86 -6.52
CA GLY A 20 -25.38 -8.32 -5.21
C GLY A 20 -26.46 -9.16 -4.53
N VAL A 21 -26.83 -8.80 -3.29
CA VAL A 21 -27.82 -9.54 -2.49
C VAL A 21 -29.16 -9.64 -3.24
N LEU A 22 -29.56 -8.59 -3.95
CA LEU A 22 -30.73 -8.60 -4.84
C LEU A 22 -30.63 -9.62 -5.97
N GLY A 23 -29.48 -9.73 -6.63
CA GLY A 23 -29.24 -10.77 -7.65
C GLY A 23 -29.23 -12.19 -7.06
N ARG A 24 -28.89 -12.36 -5.77
CA ARG A 24 -29.05 -13.65 -5.08
C ARG A 24 -30.51 -13.99 -4.77
N LEU A 25 -31.33 -12.99 -4.46
CA LEU A 25 -32.76 -13.19 -4.22
C LEU A 25 -33.48 -13.56 -5.51
N ASP A 26 -33.14 -12.90 -6.62
CA ASP A 26 -33.70 -13.22 -7.94
C ASP A 26 -33.27 -14.63 -8.41
N LYS A 27 -32.07 -15.06 -8.02
CA LYS A 27 -31.60 -16.42 -8.21
C LYS A 27 -32.40 -17.46 -7.41
N LEU A 28 -32.85 -17.11 -6.20
CA LEU A 28 -33.66 -18.00 -5.35
C LEU A 28 -35.10 -18.11 -5.87
N THR A 29 -35.70 -17.02 -6.32
CA THR A 29 -37.03 -17.03 -6.95
C THR A 29 -37.01 -17.82 -8.27
N GLY A 30 -35.97 -17.64 -9.09
CA GLY A 30 -35.78 -18.42 -10.33
C GLY A 30 -35.63 -19.93 -10.09
N LEU A 31 -34.93 -20.32 -9.02
CA LEU A 31 -34.76 -21.73 -8.60
C LEU A 31 -36.07 -22.35 -8.14
N LEU A 32 -36.88 -21.62 -7.37
CA LEU A 32 -38.21 -22.07 -6.94
C LEU A 32 -39.19 -22.23 -8.12
N SER A 33 -38.98 -21.48 -9.20
CA SER A 33 -39.78 -21.59 -10.43
C SER A 33 -39.34 -22.72 -11.37
N GLY A 34 -38.36 -23.56 -11.01
CA GLY A 34 -37.89 -24.68 -11.86
C GLY A 34 -37.15 -24.23 -13.13
N ARG A 35 -36.79 -22.95 -13.23
CA ARG A 35 -36.05 -22.40 -14.38
C ARG A 35 -34.57 -22.67 -14.15
N GLN A 36 -33.94 -23.52 -14.97
CA GLN A 36 -32.48 -23.66 -14.96
C GLN A 36 -31.86 -22.29 -15.27
N ALA A 37 -31.35 -21.63 -14.23
CA ALA A 37 -30.63 -20.36 -14.34
C ALA A 37 -29.28 -20.62 -15.01
N ARG A 38 -29.30 -20.67 -16.34
CA ARG A 38 -28.09 -20.53 -17.15
C ARG A 38 -27.61 -19.11 -16.89
N LEU A 39 -26.51 -18.96 -16.14
CA LEU A 39 -25.83 -17.68 -15.97
C LEU A 39 -25.40 -17.22 -17.37
N THR A 40 -26.21 -16.40 -18.01
CA THR A 40 -25.80 -15.69 -19.21
C THR A 40 -24.75 -14.66 -18.80
N SER A 41 -23.82 -14.34 -19.69
CA SER A 41 -22.81 -13.30 -19.45
C SER A 41 -23.43 -11.96 -19.02
N ASP A 42 -24.70 -11.75 -19.34
CA ASP A 42 -25.50 -10.58 -18.99
C ASP A 42 -25.73 -10.41 -17.49
N ASP A 43 -25.51 -11.46 -16.68
CA ASP A 43 -25.66 -11.45 -15.22
C ASP A 43 -24.35 -11.07 -14.48
N LEU A 44 -23.24 -10.95 -15.22
CA LEU A 44 -21.95 -10.50 -14.68
C LEU A 44 -21.91 -8.98 -14.65
N GLY A 45 -22.08 -8.40 -13.46
CA GLY A 45 -21.92 -6.96 -13.27
C GLY A 45 -20.48 -6.51 -13.54
N TYR A 46 -20.33 -5.39 -14.24
CA TYR A 46 -19.05 -4.73 -14.49
C TYR A 46 -18.79 -3.63 -13.47
N ARG A 47 -17.51 -3.44 -13.14
CA ARG A 47 -17.01 -2.32 -12.33
C ARG A 47 -15.71 -1.81 -12.93
N VAL A 48 -15.64 -0.48 -13.10
CA VAL A 48 -14.46 0.24 -13.57
C VAL A 48 -14.03 1.22 -12.48
N HIS A 49 -12.76 1.16 -12.12
CA HIS A 49 -12.15 2.04 -11.12
C HIS A 49 -11.38 3.16 -11.83
N PHE A 50 -11.84 4.41 -11.72
CA PHE A 50 -11.13 5.55 -12.30
C PHE A 50 -9.77 5.78 -11.63
N SER A 51 -9.61 5.34 -10.38
CA SER A 51 -8.32 5.34 -9.68
C SER A 51 -7.24 4.53 -10.42
N ASP A 52 -7.63 3.46 -11.12
CA ASP A 52 -6.69 2.59 -11.83
C ASP A 52 -6.29 3.21 -13.16
N LEU A 53 -7.22 3.88 -13.85
CA LEU A 53 -6.89 4.72 -15.01
C LEU A 53 -5.94 5.85 -14.63
N GLN A 54 -6.18 6.52 -13.49
CA GLN A 54 -5.29 7.56 -12.99
C GLN A 54 -3.88 7.00 -12.68
N ARG A 55 -3.78 5.79 -12.12
CA ARG A 55 -2.50 5.12 -11.90
C ARG A 55 -1.78 4.82 -13.22
N MET A 56 -2.50 4.40 -14.26
CA MET A 56 -1.92 4.21 -15.60
C MET A 56 -1.39 5.54 -16.16
N GLN A 57 -2.16 6.62 -16.03
CA GLN A 57 -1.74 7.95 -16.48
C GLN A 57 -0.47 8.44 -15.75
N ILE A 58 -0.39 8.27 -14.43
CA ILE A 58 0.79 8.63 -13.64
C ILE A 58 2.02 7.88 -14.15
N ARG A 59 1.91 6.58 -14.46
CA ARG A 59 3.03 5.80 -15.00
C ARG A 59 3.45 6.27 -16.38
N TYR A 60 2.49 6.52 -17.26
CA TYR A 60 2.75 7.08 -18.58
C TYR A 60 3.53 8.41 -18.48
N LEU A 61 3.07 9.33 -17.62
CA LEU A 61 3.74 10.61 -17.39
C LEU A 61 5.12 10.43 -16.76
N HIS A 62 5.28 9.50 -15.83
CA HIS A 62 6.58 9.18 -15.22
C HIS A 62 7.59 8.68 -16.25
N THR A 63 7.21 7.71 -17.09
CA THR A 63 8.07 7.21 -18.17
C THR A 63 8.39 8.31 -19.17
N LYS A 64 7.41 9.14 -19.52
CA LYS A 64 7.61 10.29 -20.41
C LYS A 64 8.62 11.29 -19.82
N LEU A 65 8.50 11.61 -18.53
CA LEU A 65 9.45 12.47 -17.83
C LEU A 65 10.86 11.88 -17.79
N ALA A 66 10.99 10.58 -17.49
CA ALA A 66 12.28 9.90 -17.47
C ALA A 66 12.95 9.95 -18.85
N ASN A 67 12.20 9.66 -19.92
CA ASN A 67 12.72 9.72 -21.28
C ASN A 67 13.13 11.14 -21.68
N LEU A 68 12.33 12.15 -21.33
CA LEU A 68 12.67 13.54 -21.58
C LEU A 68 13.94 13.96 -20.83
N ALA A 69 14.05 13.61 -19.54
CA ALA A 69 15.21 13.92 -18.71
C ALA A 69 16.49 13.25 -19.26
N VAL A 70 16.41 11.99 -19.66
CA VAL A 70 17.52 11.27 -20.30
C VAL A 70 17.90 11.94 -21.61
N SER A 71 16.93 12.26 -22.47
CA SER A 71 17.22 12.91 -23.75
C SER A 71 17.89 14.28 -23.57
N ALA A 72 17.46 15.05 -22.57
CA ALA A 72 17.99 16.36 -22.24
C ALA A 72 19.38 16.31 -21.60
N HIS A 73 19.74 15.20 -20.94
CA HIS A 73 21.09 15.01 -20.38
C HIS A 73 22.14 14.79 -21.49
N PHE A 74 21.78 14.09 -22.56
CA PHE A 74 22.71 13.76 -23.64
C PHE A 74 22.79 14.84 -24.74
N HIS A 75 21.88 15.81 -24.77
CA HIS A 75 21.83 16.88 -25.77
C HIS A 75 21.86 18.25 -25.09
N GLU A 76 23.05 18.67 -24.63
CA GLU A 76 23.25 19.88 -23.82
C GLU A 76 22.70 21.18 -24.47
N ASP A 77 22.67 21.23 -25.81
CA ASP A 77 22.18 22.40 -26.57
C ASP A 77 20.65 22.63 -26.46
N GLU A 78 19.89 21.66 -25.95
CA GLU A 78 18.43 21.68 -25.92
C GLU A 78 17.81 22.22 -24.61
N TRP A 79 18.65 22.61 -23.63
CA TRP A 79 18.23 23.25 -22.38
C TRP A 79 17.88 24.74 -22.52
N LYS A 80 17.59 25.22 -23.74
CA LYS A 80 17.20 26.60 -23.99
C LYS A 80 15.71 26.82 -23.68
N PRO A 81 15.34 28.00 -23.12
CA PRO A 81 13.95 28.37 -22.93
C PRO A 81 13.21 28.38 -24.29
N GLY A 82 12.05 27.73 -24.36
CA GLY A 82 11.27 27.51 -25.59
C GLY A 82 11.47 26.15 -26.28
N GLY A 83 12.41 25.33 -25.80
CA GLY A 83 12.66 23.98 -26.30
C GLY A 83 12.17 22.87 -25.36
N LYS A 84 12.96 21.80 -25.20
CA LYS A 84 12.62 20.64 -24.35
C LYS A 84 12.45 21.00 -22.87
N ALA A 85 13.10 22.05 -22.39
CA ALA A 85 12.92 22.55 -21.03
C ALA A 85 11.45 22.96 -20.74
N GLU A 86 10.76 23.58 -21.70
CA GLU A 86 9.35 23.94 -21.54
C GLU A 86 8.46 22.70 -21.54
N GLU A 87 8.74 21.74 -22.42
CA GLU A 87 8.01 20.47 -22.45
C GLU A 87 8.19 19.69 -21.14
N ILE A 88 9.41 19.61 -20.59
CA ILE A 88 9.67 18.98 -19.29
C ILE A 88 8.84 19.69 -18.21
N GLY A 89 8.83 21.03 -18.18
CA GLY A 89 8.03 21.80 -17.24
C GLY A 89 6.52 21.50 -17.34
N ARG A 90 6.00 21.39 -18.57
CA ARG A 90 4.59 21.03 -18.82
C ARG A 90 4.27 19.62 -18.34
N VAL A 91 5.05 18.61 -18.73
CA VAL A 91 4.82 17.22 -18.34
C VAL A 91 5.00 17.05 -16.82
N LEU A 92 5.94 17.78 -16.20
CA LEU A 92 6.14 17.76 -14.75
C LEU A 92 4.91 18.33 -14.02
N LYS A 93 4.34 19.43 -14.52
CA LYS A 93 3.12 20.01 -13.98
C LYS A 93 1.95 19.04 -14.10
N GLU A 94 1.77 18.40 -15.26
CA GLU A 94 0.75 17.36 -15.48
C GLU A 94 0.94 16.17 -14.54
N TYR A 95 2.19 15.72 -14.34
CA TYR A 95 2.51 14.63 -13.43
C TYR A 95 2.17 14.98 -11.97
N ILE A 96 2.57 16.16 -11.50
CA ILE A 96 2.26 16.64 -10.15
C ILE A 96 0.74 16.73 -9.95
N GLN A 97 0.03 17.27 -10.94
CA GLN A 97 -1.43 17.35 -10.90
C GLN A 97 -2.05 15.96 -10.84
N ALA A 98 -1.60 15.04 -11.70
CA ALA A 98 -2.10 13.67 -11.72
C ALA A 98 -1.90 12.94 -10.38
N VAL A 99 -0.76 13.17 -9.71
CA VAL A 99 -0.50 12.63 -8.36
C VAL A 99 -1.44 13.24 -7.32
N ARG A 100 -1.66 14.57 -7.35
CA ARG A 100 -2.61 15.23 -6.43
C ARG A 100 -4.03 14.72 -6.62
N ASP A 101 -4.46 14.57 -7.87
CA ASP A 101 -5.78 14.05 -8.20
C ASP A 101 -5.93 12.60 -7.72
N HIS A 102 -4.89 11.78 -7.87
CA HIS A 102 -4.89 10.42 -7.31
C HIS A 102 -4.99 10.40 -5.79
N GLU A 103 -4.27 11.29 -5.09
CA GLU A 103 -4.40 11.44 -3.64
C GLU A 103 -5.81 11.90 -3.24
N TYR A 104 -6.43 12.77 -4.03
CA TYR A 104 -7.81 13.20 -3.83
C TYR A 104 -8.77 12.01 -3.97
N MET A 105 -8.65 11.22 -5.03
CA MET A 105 -9.46 10.01 -5.24
C MET A 105 -9.30 9.02 -4.08
N ALA A 106 -8.09 8.85 -3.57
CA ALA A 106 -7.82 7.92 -2.48
C ALA A 106 -8.53 8.28 -1.16
N LYS A 107 -8.94 9.55 -0.96
CA LYS A 107 -9.75 9.96 0.20
C LYS A 107 -11.14 9.33 0.18
N TYR A 108 -11.68 9.04 -1.00
CA TYR A 108 -13.03 8.49 -1.20
C TYR A 108 -13.05 6.98 -1.37
N ALA A 109 -11.89 6.31 -1.49
CA ALA A 109 -11.79 4.87 -1.71
C ALA A 109 -12.50 4.00 -0.64
N ASN A 110 -12.82 4.56 0.53
CA ASN A 110 -13.55 3.88 1.59
C ASN A 110 -15.02 4.30 1.75
N ALA A 111 -15.47 5.31 1.02
CA ALA A 111 -16.87 5.72 1.03
C ALA A 111 -17.74 4.61 0.41
N SER A 112 -18.94 4.40 0.96
CA SER A 112 -19.92 3.49 0.35
C SER A 112 -20.38 3.97 -1.01
N ASP A 113 -20.33 5.29 -1.24
CA ASP A 113 -20.72 5.96 -2.47
C ASP A 113 -19.50 6.65 -3.11
N ASP A 114 -18.52 5.85 -3.53
CA ASP A 114 -17.32 6.36 -4.19
C ASP A 114 -17.70 6.93 -5.57
N PRO A 115 -17.48 8.23 -5.84
CA PRO A 115 -17.75 8.84 -7.14
C PRO A 115 -16.73 8.41 -8.20
N PHE A 116 -15.61 7.80 -7.81
CA PHE A 116 -14.55 7.35 -8.71
C PHE A 116 -14.70 5.89 -9.15
N ILE A 117 -15.86 5.29 -8.88
CA ILE A 117 -16.20 3.94 -9.30
C ILE A 117 -17.45 4.03 -10.18
N ALA A 118 -17.32 3.58 -11.43
CA ALA A 118 -18.47 3.31 -12.29
C ALA A 118 -18.85 1.83 -12.12
N THR A 119 -20.11 1.57 -11.76
CA THR A 119 -20.56 0.20 -11.49
C THR A 119 -21.93 -0.08 -12.09
N SER A 120 -22.07 -1.22 -12.76
CA SER A 120 -23.36 -1.74 -13.26
C SER A 120 -24.44 -1.95 -12.18
N GLN A 121 -24.08 -1.84 -10.89
CA GLN A 121 -25.04 -1.84 -9.79
C GLN A 121 -25.85 -0.53 -9.72
N ARG A 122 -25.31 0.58 -10.23
CA ARG A 122 -26.03 1.86 -10.36
C ARG A 122 -26.71 1.88 -11.73
N ILE A 123 -28.00 2.21 -11.77
CA ILE A 123 -28.82 2.13 -13.00
C ILE A 123 -28.23 2.99 -14.12
N TYR A 124 -27.83 4.23 -13.82
CA TYR A 124 -27.25 5.13 -14.81
C TYR A 124 -25.90 4.63 -15.35
N ASP A 125 -24.98 4.28 -14.46
CA ASP A 125 -23.69 3.68 -14.82
C ASP A 125 -23.88 2.42 -15.67
N LYS A 126 -24.86 1.56 -15.32
CA LYS A 126 -25.18 0.35 -16.08
C LYS A 126 -25.53 0.68 -17.52
N THR A 127 -26.50 1.57 -17.74
CA THR A 127 -26.92 1.95 -19.09
C THR A 127 -25.78 2.54 -19.91
N PHE A 128 -24.92 3.35 -19.27
CA PHE A 128 -23.77 3.94 -19.94
C PHE A 128 -22.67 2.91 -20.26
N LEU A 129 -22.34 2.04 -19.30
CA LEU A 129 -21.36 0.96 -19.48
C LEU A 129 -21.81 -0.03 -20.55
N GLU A 130 -23.08 -0.45 -20.55
CA GLU A 130 -23.64 -1.33 -21.56
C GLU A 130 -23.62 -0.68 -22.95
N SER A 131 -24.00 0.60 -23.05
CA SER A 131 -23.91 1.35 -24.31
C SER A 131 -22.47 1.48 -24.80
N ALA A 132 -21.51 1.75 -23.92
CA ALA A 132 -20.09 1.87 -24.27
C ALA A 132 -19.50 0.53 -24.74
N ILE A 133 -19.83 -0.56 -24.04
CA ILE A 133 -19.41 -1.93 -24.41
C ILE A 133 -20.03 -2.34 -25.74
N ALA A 134 -21.32 -2.06 -25.97
CA ALA A 134 -22.00 -2.37 -27.22
C ALA A 134 -21.37 -1.60 -28.40
N HIS A 135 -21.16 -0.29 -28.24
CA HIS A 135 -20.58 0.55 -29.27
C HIS A 135 -19.14 0.13 -29.62
N ASP A 136 -18.28 -0.14 -28.64
CA ASP A 136 -16.91 -0.58 -28.90
C ASP A 136 -16.83 -2.04 -29.36
N GLY A 137 -17.77 -2.89 -28.93
CA GLY A 137 -17.91 -4.27 -29.39
C GLY A 137 -18.28 -4.34 -30.87
N GLU A 138 -19.12 -3.43 -31.36
CA GLU A 138 -19.44 -3.30 -32.79
C GLU A 138 -18.24 -2.79 -33.59
N ARG A 139 -17.56 -1.76 -33.11
CA ARG A 139 -16.38 -1.20 -33.77
C ARG A 139 -15.26 -2.23 -33.93
N ARG A 140 -15.10 -3.14 -32.97
CA ARG A 140 -14.08 -4.20 -33.02
C ARG A 140 -14.35 -5.28 -34.07
N ARG A 141 -15.57 -5.40 -34.60
CA ARG A 141 -15.82 -6.29 -35.74
C ARG A 141 -15.26 -5.75 -37.06
N ASP A 142 -15.03 -4.43 -37.13
CA ASP A 142 -14.56 -3.74 -38.34
C ASP A 142 -13.11 -3.21 -38.24
N VAL A 143 -12.53 -3.14 -37.04
CA VAL A 143 -11.14 -2.66 -36.85
C VAL A 143 -10.15 -3.78 -37.10
N LYS A 144 -9.55 -3.81 -38.30
CA LYS A 144 -8.23 -4.42 -38.50
C LYS A 144 -7.24 -3.62 -37.66
N LEU A 145 -6.70 -4.22 -36.59
CA LEU A 145 -5.69 -3.54 -35.77
C LEU A 145 -4.51 -3.07 -36.65
N PRO A 146 -3.98 -1.85 -36.42
CA PRO A 146 -2.74 -1.42 -37.06
C PRO A 146 -1.62 -2.43 -36.78
N GLN A 147 -1.07 -3.03 -37.83
CA GLN A 147 -0.01 -4.05 -37.73
C GLN A 147 1.26 -3.54 -37.04
N ASP A 148 1.40 -2.22 -36.92
CA ASP A 148 2.59 -1.55 -36.40
C ASP A 148 2.75 -1.65 -34.88
N PHE A 149 1.68 -2.03 -34.15
CA PHE A 149 1.71 -2.23 -32.69
C PHE A 149 1.87 -3.70 -32.29
N LEU A 150 1.96 -4.64 -33.24
CA LEU A 150 2.12 -6.07 -32.95
C LEU A 150 3.53 -6.55 -33.31
N PRO A 151 4.23 -7.25 -32.40
CA PRO A 151 5.51 -7.85 -32.74
C PRO A 151 5.29 -8.96 -33.80
N SER A 152 6.12 -8.96 -34.86
CA SER A 152 5.91 -9.69 -36.12
C SER A 152 5.78 -11.22 -36.02
N HIS A 153 5.92 -11.81 -34.84
CA HIS A 153 5.90 -13.26 -34.64
C HIS A 153 4.51 -13.86 -34.34
N VAL A 154 3.47 -13.04 -34.17
CA VAL A 154 2.12 -13.53 -33.79
C VAL A 154 1.19 -13.77 -34.99
N LEU A 155 1.58 -13.38 -36.21
CA LEU A 155 0.72 -13.41 -37.41
C LEU A 155 0.52 -14.79 -38.08
N LYS A 156 0.84 -15.92 -37.42
CA LYS A 156 0.75 -17.26 -38.05
C LYS A 156 -0.26 -18.24 -37.45
N SER A 157 -1.08 -17.86 -36.47
CA SER A 157 -2.10 -18.77 -35.95
C SER A 157 -3.47 -18.11 -35.81
N GLU A 158 -4.20 -17.95 -36.90
CA GLU A 158 -5.64 -17.70 -36.86
C GLU A 158 -6.34 -18.40 -38.03
N GLN A 159 -6.75 -19.65 -37.81
CA GLN A 159 -7.85 -20.23 -38.57
C GLN A 159 -8.63 -21.21 -37.67
N GLY A 160 -9.77 -20.76 -37.15
CA GLY A 160 -10.87 -21.66 -36.77
C GLY A 160 -11.14 -21.89 -35.28
N ARG A 161 -11.09 -20.87 -34.42
CA ARG A 161 -11.66 -21.00 -33.07
C ARG A 161 -12.18 -19.66 -32.57
N GLU A 162 -13.46 -19.61 -32.18
CA GLU A 162 -14.06 -18.49 -31.43
C GLU A 162 -13.14 -18.13 -30.28
N GLN A 163 -12.36 -17.07 -30.46
CA GLN A 163 -11.52 -16.55 -29.41
C GLN A 163 -12.44 -15.91 -28.38
N ASN A 164 -12.51 -16.57 -27.24
CA ASN A 164 -13.20 -16.11 -26.05
C ASN A 164 -12.79 -14.65 -25.80
N VAL A 165 -13.74 -13.72 -25.74
CA VAL A 165 -13.50 -12.26 -25.63
C VAL A 165 -12.54 -11.91 -24.47
N ASP A 166 -12.50 -12.78 -23.45
CA ASP A 166 -11.55 -12.75 -22.34
C ASP A 166 -10.07 -12.82 -22.78
N SER A 167 -9.70 -13.59 -23.81
CA SER A 167 -8.29 -13.69 -24.27
C SER A 167 -7.82 -12.45 -25.02
N LEU A 168 -8.71 -11.77 -25.75
CA LEU A 168 -8.38 -10.52 -26.43
C LEU A 168 -8.20 -9.35 -25.45
N LEU A 169 -8.98 -9.28 -24.38
CA LEU A 169 -8.81 -8.26 -23.34
C LEU A 169 -7.49 -8.43 -22.56
N VAL A 170 -7.03 -9.67 -22.41
CA VAL A 170 -5.74 -10.02 -21.79
C VAL A 170 -4.58 -9.54 -22.68
N GLN A 171 -4.67 -9.67 -24.01
CA GLN A 171 -3.57 -9.40 -24.93
C GLN A 171 -3.14 -7.92 -25.04
N TYR A 172 -4.05 -6.96 -24.78
CA TYR A 172 -3.77 -5.52 -24.93
C TYR A 172 -3.63 -4.76 -23.61
N ALA A 173 -3.68 -5.45 -22.47
CA ALA A 173 -3.51 -4.78 -21.20
C ALA A 173 -2.03 -4.50 -20.93
N THR A 174 -1.73 -3.23 -20.63
CA THR A 174 -0.37 -2.81 -20.31
C THR A 174 0.14 -3.55 -19.08
N PRO A 175 1.34 -4.16 -19.15
CA PRO A 175 1.89 -4.94 -18.06
C PRO A 175 2.23 -4.04 -16.87
N THR A 176 1.64 -4.35 -15.73
CA THR A 176 1.97 -3.66 -14.48
C THR A 176 2.99 -4.45 -13.70
N GLY A 177 4.11 -3.81 -13.34
CA GLY A 177 5.10 -4.40 -12.44
C GLY A 177 4.55 -4.88 -11.09
N PRO A 178 5.39 -5.42 -10.19
CA PRO A 178 5.09 -6.43 -9.15
C PRO A 178 4.12 -6.06 -8.00
N TRP A 179 3.33 -5.00 -8.15
CA TRP A 179 2.64 -4.30 -7.07
C TRP A 179 1.18 -4.78 -6.86
N GLU A 180 0.69 -5.71 -7.66
CA GLU A 180 -0.72 -6.14 -7.67
C GLU A 180 -0.86 -7.67 -7.78
N ARG A 181 -0.05 -8.42 -7.00
CA ARG A 181 -0.11 -9.90 -6.99
C ARG A 181 -1.30 -10.49 -6.23
N ASP A 182 -2.23 -9.66 -5.76
CA ASP A 182 -3.31 -10.10 -4.90
C ASP A 182 -4.63 -9.67 -5.52
N ASN A 183 -5.22 -10.60 -6.28
CA ASN A 183 -6.60 -10.58 -6.78
C ASN A 183 -7.67 -10.59 -5.66
N THR A 184 -7.26 -10.38 -4.40
CA THR A 184 -8.16 -9.98 -3.33
C THR A 184 -8.66 -8.56 -3.61
N ASN A 185 -9.89 -8.25 -3.18
CA ASN A 185 -10.55 -6.94 -3.27
C ASN A 185 -9.82 -5.81 -2.50
N LYS A 186 -8.49 -5.71 -2.63
CA LYS A 186 -7.66 -4.71 -1.97
C LYS A 186 -7.82 -3.41 -2.76
N ARG A 187 -8.65 -2.54 -2.18
CA ARG A 187 -8.93 -1.17 -2.65
C ARG A 187 -7.63 -0.43 -2.97
N ALA A 188 -7.69 0.48 -3.94
CA ALA A 188 -6.58 1.34 -4.30
C ALA A 188 -6.04 2.09 -3.07
N ALA A 189 -4.93 1.62 -2.51
CA ALA A 189 -4.26 2.31 -1.42
C ALA A 189 -3.63 3.61 -1.94
N ALA A 190 -3.75 4.69 -1.17
CA ALA A 190 -3.06 5.95 -1.44
C ALA A 190 -1.55 5.69 -1.58
N LEU A 191 -0.89 6.33 -2.55
CA LEU A 191 0.56 6.27 -2.73
C LEU A 191 1.33 6.69 -1.46
N THR A 192 0.74 7.57 -0.65
CA THR A 192 1.28 8.02 0.65
C THR A 192 1.09 7.01 1.78
N SER A 193 0.25 5.98 1.61
CA SER A 193 -0.02 5.02 2.68
C SER A 193 1.21 4.15 3.01
N THR A 194 2.11 3.90 2.07
CA THR A 194 3.41 3.26 2.32
C THR A 194 4.29 4.10 3.25
N ARG A 195 4.23 5.44 3.13
CA ARG A 195 4.91 6.37 4.04
C ARG A 195 4.28 6.39 5.43
N THR A 196 2.95 6.29 5.54
CA THR A 196 2.27 6.25 6.85
C THR A 196 2.54 4.97 7.65
N LYS A 197 2.76 3.83 6.99
CA LYS A 197 3.13 2.57 7.68
C LYS A 197 4.50 2.67 8.34
N ALA A 198 5.46 3.33 7.69
CA ALA A 198 6.77 3.61 8.27
C ALA A 198 6.64 4.54 9.49
N TRP A 199 5.80 5.57 9.40
CA TRP A 199 5.55 6.47 10.54
C TRP A 199 4.88 5.77 11.72
N LYS A 200 3.88 4.91 11.48
CA LYS A 200 3.29 4.08 12.55
C LYS A 200 4.34 3.21 13.22
N ARG A 201 5.21 2.53 12.46
CA ARG A 201 6.30 1.73 13.06
C ARG A 201 7.23 2.60 13.91
N ALA A 202 7.66 3.75 13.41
CA ALA A 202 8.54 4.66 14.16
C ALA A 202 7.86 5.24 15.43
N TYR A 203 6.54 5.44 15.40
CA TYR A 203 5.79 5.90 16.55
C TYR A 203 5.64 4.78 17.60
N TRP A 204 5.30 3.57 17.17
CA TRP A 204 5.17 2.40 18.06
C TRP A 204 6.50 1.98 18.68
N THR A 205 7.63 2.10 17.97
CA THR A 205 8.95 1.83 18.55
C THR A 205 9.31 2.84 19.65
N ARG A 206 8.96 4.12 19.48
CA ARG A 206 9.16 5.15 20.52
C ARG A 206 8.31 4.91 21.76
N ILE A 207 7.04 4.55 21.57
CA ILE A 207 6.16 4.18 22.69
C ILE A 207 6.69 2.94 23.40
N GLY A 208 7.08 1.90 22.65
CA GLY A 208 7.65 0.67 23.22
C GLY A 208 8.89 0.95 24.06
N ALA A 209 9.82 1.77 23.55
CA ALA A 209 11.02 2.17 24.28
C ALA A 209 10.68 2.96 25.56
N ALA A 210 9.72 3.87 25.51
CA ALA A 210 9.28 4.65 26.68
C ALA A 210 8.63 3.76 27.76
N VAL A 211 7.80 2.79 27.36
CA VAL A 211 7.15 1.85 28.29
C VAL A 211 8.18 0.94 28.95
N ILE A 212 9.14 0.40 28.18
CA ILE A 212 10.23 -0.42 28.72
C ILE A 212 11.07 0.40 29.70
N GLY A 213 11.50 1.60 29.31
CA GLY A 213 12.28 2.49 30.19
C GLY A 213 11.53 2.86 31.48
N GLY A 214 10.23 3.16 31.39
CA GLY A 214 9.38 3.46 32.55
C GLY A 214 9.21 2.26 33.49
N ALA A 215 9.01 1.05 32.93
CA ALA A 215 8.91 -0.17 33.72
C ALA A 215 10.22 -0.45 34.50
N PHE A 216 11.38 -0.22 33.88
CA PHE A 216 12.67 -0.37 34.53
C PHE A 216 12.90 0.66 35.66
N LEU A 217 12.32 1.86 35.59
CA LEU A 217 12.41 2.83 36.69
C LEU A 217 11.51 2.49 37.88
N ILE A 218 10.31 1.98 37.62
CA ILE A 218 9.29 1.71 38.66
C ILE A 218 9.54 0.36 39.35
N ALA A 219 10.01 -0.66 38.60
CA ALA A 219 10.18 -2.01 39.13
C ALA A 219 11.14 -2.12 40.34
N PRO A 220 12.33 -1.48 40.36
CA PRO A 220 13.21 -1.51 41.52
C PRO A 220 12.55 -0.87 42.74
N MET A 221 11.81 0.24 42.57
CA MET A 221 11.09 0.88 43.68
C MET A 221 10.04 -0.03 44.29
N TRP A 222 9.26 -0.70 43.45
CA TRP A 222 8.24 -1.65 43.91
C TRP A 222 8.84 -2.86 44.62
N ILE A 223 9.94 -3.41 44.10
CA ILE A 223 10.60 -4.57 44.71
C ILE A 223 11.23 -4.19 46.06
N LEU A 224 11.87 -3.03 46.15
CA LEU A 224 12.47 -2.53 47.40
C LEU A 224 11.42 -2.23 48.48
N ALA A 225 10.21 -1.80 48.10
CA ALA A 225 9.11 -1.60 49.03
C ALA A 225 8.58 -2.93 49.60
N LEU A 226 8.71 -4.03 48.86
CA LEU A 226 8.15 -5.34 49.25
C LEU A 226 9.06 -6.16 50.17
N GLN A 227 10.39 -5.99 50.08
CA GLN A 227 11.35 -6.75 50.89
C GLN A 227 12.38 -5.84 51.58
N ARG A 228 12.41 -5.88 52.92
CA ARG A 228 13.36 -5.12 53.76
C ARG A 228 14.73 -5.81 53.95
N ASN A 229 15.05 -6.84 53.16
CA ASN A 229 16.31 -7.58 53.30
C ASN A 229 17.42 -6.91 52.49
N LEU A 230 18.45 -6.43 53.18
CA LEU A 230 19.57 -5.67 52.59
C LEU A 230 20.30 -6.41 51.46
N PHE A 231 20.51 -7.72 51.61
CA PHE A 231 21.15 -8.55 50.58
C PHE A 231 20.30 -8.71 49.32
N VAL A 232 18.97 -8.77 49.46
CA VAL A 232 18.07 -8.87 48.30
C VAL A 232 18.02 -7.54 47.56
N ASN A 233 18.04 -6.42 48.30
CA ASN A 233 18.03 -5.08 47.72
C ASN A 233 19.27 -4.80 46.87
N LEU A 234 20.45 -5.22 47.34
CA LEU A 234 21.69 -5.07 46.59
C LEU A 234 21.71 -5.96 45.33
N GLY A 235 21.23 -7.21 45.45
CA GLY A 235 21.13 -8.15 44.33
C GLY A 235 20.16 -7.69 43.24
N VAL A 236 18.98 -7.19 43.61
CA VAL A 236 17.99 -6.69 42.66
C VAL A 236 18.48 -5.42 41.96
N ALA A 237 19.11 -4.49 42.69
CA ALA A 237 19.63 -3.25 42.12
C ALA A 237 20.71 -3.54 41.05
N THR A 238 21.67 -4.40 41.38
CA THR A 238 22.76 -4.79 40.46
C THR A 238 22.23 -5.54 39.23
N ALA A 239 21.31 -6.48 39.41
CA ALA A 239 20.67 -7.20 38.30
C ALA A 239 19.85 -6.27 37.39
N CYS A 240 19.10 -5.32 37.96
CA CYS A 240 18.31 -4.35 37.19
C CYS A 240 19.19 -3.38 36.40
N ILE A 241 20.30 -2.89 36.98
CA ILE A 241 21.24 -2.01 36.27
C ILE A 241 21.93 -2.77 35.13
N ALA A 242 22.36 -4.01 35.36
CA ALA A 242 22.97 -4.84 34.32
C ALA A 242 21.99 -5.13 33.17
N ALA A 243 20.76 -5.51 33.48
CA ALA A 243 19.72 -5.77 32.48
C ALA A 243 19.33 -4.50 31.70
N PHE A 244 19.22 -3.36 32.38
CA PHE A 244 18.96 -2.07 31.74
C PHE A 244 20.10 -1.66 30.81
N GLY A 245 21.35 -1.73 31.26
CA GLY A 245 22.53 -1.42 30.44
C GLY A 245 22.64 -2.32 29.21
N ALA A 246 22.40 -3.63 29.37
CA ALA A 246 22.36 -4.58 28.25
C ALA A 246 21.23 -4.27 27.25
N SER A 247 20.02 -3.97 27.75
CA SER A 247 18.91 -3.55 26.91
C SER A 247 19.24 -2.26 26.15
N MET A 248 19.81 -1.27 26.83
CA MET A 248 20.10 0.04 26.26
C MET A 248 21.23 -0.02 25.20
N SER A 249 22.20 -0.92 25.39
CA SER A 249 23.24 -1.25 24.39
C SER A 249 22.70 -1.85 23.10
N LEU A 250 21.51 -2.45 23.11
CA LEU A 250 20.87 -2.99 21.91
C LEU A 250 20.03 -1.95 21.16
N TYR A 251 19.60 -0.89 21.84
CA TYR A 251 18.69 0.12 21.28
C TYR A 251 19.41 1.39 20.80
N LEU A 252 20.57 1.73 21.38
CA LEU A 252 21.34 2.91 21.00
C LEU A 252 22.53 2.52 20.14
N GLU A 253 22.63 3.13 18.96
CA GLU A 253 23.74 2.92 18.02
C GLU A 253 25.03 3.63 18.47
N THR A 254 24.94 4.56 19.44
CA THR A 254 26.08 5.35 19.94
C THR A 254 26.40 5.03 21.40
N VAL A 255 27.66 4.66 21.66
CA VAL A 255 28.18 4.28 22.98
C VAL A 255 28.12 5.41 24.01
N ASP A 256 28.30 6.67 23.59
CA ASP A 256 28.30 7.84 24.50
C ASP A 256 26.92 8.04 25.16
N ASN A 257 25.85 7.81 24.39
CA ASN A 257 24.49 7.94 24.89
C ASN A 257 24.12 6.81 25.85
N VAL A 258 24.64 5.60 25.62
CA VAL A 258 24.45 4.46 26.54
C VAL A 258 25.13 4.72 27.87
N PHE A 259 26.37 5.23 27.85
CA PHE A 259 27.09 5.58 29.07
C PHE A 259 26.39 6.67 29.88
N ALA A 260 25.98 7.76 29.23
CA ALA A 260 25.28 8.86 29.89
C ALA A 260 23.95 8.39 30.52
N ALA A 261 23.15 7.61 29.78
CA ALA A 261 21.88 7.09 30.29
C ALA A 261 22.07 6.10 31.44
N THR A 262 23.06 5.21 31.36
CA THR A 262 23.36 4.23 32.41
C THR A 262 23.87 4.91 33.68
N LEU A 263 24.74 5.93 33.55
CA LEU A 263 25.22 6.71 34.69
C LEU A 263 24.09 7.48 35.38
N ALA A 264 23.23 8.13 34.61
CA ALA A 264 22.07 8.84 35.16
C ALA A 264 21.15 7.88 35.92
N TYR A 265 20.89 6.70 35.37
CA TYR A 265 20.07 5.67 36.01
C TYR A 265 20.72 5.09 37.28
N ALA A 266 22.01 4.78 37.23
CA ALA A 266 22.77 4.29 38.38
C ALA A 266 22.77 5.31 39.53
N ALA A 267 22.89 6.61 39.23
CA ALA A 267 22.83 7.67 40.22
C ALA A 267 21.48 7.70 40.95
N VAL A 268 20.37 7.60 40.21
CA VAL A 268 19.02 7.57 40.80
C VAL A 268 18.87 6.36 41.73
N ILE A 269 19.25 5.16 41.28
CA ILE A 269 19.16 3.96 42.11
C ILE A 269 20.03 4.07 43.35
N MET A 270 21.25 4.58 43.24
CA MET A 270 22.16 4.74 44.38
C MET A 270 21.58 5.69 45.45
N VAL A 271 20.96 6.80 45.04
CA VAL A 271 20.25 7.70 45.96
C VAL A 271 19.11 6.98 46.67
N PHE A 272 18.32 6.20 45.95
CA PHE A 272 17.24 5.41 46.54
C PHE A 272 17.75 4.36 47.53
N VAL A 273 18.79 3.62 47.16
CA VAL A 273 19.41 2.63 48.04
C VAL A 273 19.97 3.31 49.31
N ALA A 274 20.58 4.49 49.18
CA ALA A 274 21.09 5.25 50.32
C ALA A 274 19.97 5.67 51.29
N ILE A 275 18.83 6.16 50.79
CA ILE A 275 17.66 6.52 51.62
C ILE A 275 17.13 5.28 52.34
N VAL A 276 16.97 4.16 51.63
CA VAL A 276 16.47 2.91 52.23
C VAL A 276 17.42 2.41 53.32
N ILE A 277 18.73 2.49 53.12
CA ILE A 277 19.72 2.10 54.14
C ILE A 277 19.59 3.00 55.38
N GLN A 278 19.42 4.32 55.21
CA GLN A 278 19.23 5.26 56.33
C GLN A 278 17.99 4.93 57.17
N GLU A 279 16.87 4.56 56.55
CA GLU A 279 15.66 4.16 57.30
C GLU A 279 15.82 2.85 58.08
N THR A 280 16.70 1.96 57.61
CA THR A 280 16.95 0.67 58.27
C THR A 280 18.02 0.72 59.37
N ALA A 281 18.77 1.81 59.47
CA ALA A 281 19.76 1.97 60.54
C ALA A 281 19.00 2.19 61.87
N PRO A 282 19.15 1.30 62.87
CA PRO A 282 18.50 1.49 64.16
C PRO A 282 19.01 2.80 64.77
N SER A 283 18.09 3.67 65.18
CA SER A 283 18.41 4.86 65.97
C SER A 283 19.09 4.39 67.25
N VAL A 284 20.42 4.42 67.27
CA VAL A 284 21.20 4.17 68.47
C VAL A 284 20.94 5.36 69.39
N ALA A 285 19.94 5.20 70.25
CA ALA A 285 19.67 6.04 71.41
C ALA A 285 20.41 5.46 72.62
#